data_AF-A0A2N3A6X0-F1
#
_entry.id   AF-A0A2N3A6X0-F1
#
_cell.length_a   1.000
_cell.length_b   1.000
_cell.length_c   1.000
_cell.angle_alpha   90.00
_cell.angle_beta   90.00
_cell.angle_gamma   90.00
#
_symmetry.space_group_name_H-M   'P 1'
#
loop_
_entity.id
_entity.type
_entity.pdbx_description
1 polymer ?
#
loop_
_entity_poly.entity_id
_entity_poly.type
_entity_poly.pdbx_seq_one_letter_code
_entity_poly.pdbx_strand_id
1 'polypeptide(L)'
;MYLDISFNGKPLTFNNIHNFSTRVNIPGCKENELLLAFKKDINGISFSLLPPNKLPIGYLTDKQIFNHEFLLNQLLSDTSIEGLRNAILEITDIHELNHVTLVLIIYFFFSDASMSVTQMADWLNESGVSSEDSESLAMAIYMAGTERQDDDLNFIPGLESGILNSSKPELPEIQLINSVQCFFSHSFSPDTARFVYDDYQQYCNFSGEKNQELYYCGNIPETSFLVEDHDHLILGLSCRLSEVMSICEFSAPEIYTFIKHQCSFSERSSMSLVSFIEKFYSGIIQLASETGINCSIKLLDNHQKAFAINLQDCVSPFGFSYAIPGYLPVFMDIEKARQTVV
;
A
#
# COMPACT_ATOMS: atom_id res chain seq x y z
N MET A 1 16.15 -14.24 -17.93
CA MET A 1 15.11 -14.43 -18.97
C MET A 1 14.41 -13.09 -19.08
N TYR A 2 14.58 -12.36 -20.18
CA TYR A 2 13.86 -11.11 -20.41
C TYR A 2 12.54 -11.49 -21.07
N LEU A 3 11.42 -11.27 -20.36
CA LEU A 3 10.10 -11.37 -20.94
C LEU A 3 9.92 -10.12 -21.82
N ASP A 4 10.01 -10.30 -23.12
CA ASP A 4 9.80 -9.24 -24.11
C ASP A 4 8.29 -9.06 -24.28
N ILE A 5 7.67 -8.32 -23.35
CA ILE A 5 6.25 -7.99 -23.39
C ILE A 5 6.13 -6.47 -23.42
N SER A 6 5.87 -5.90 -24.59
CA SER A 6 5.60 -4.48 -24.74
C SER A 6 4.12 -4.18 -24.45
N PHE A 7 3.86 -3.01 -23.85
CA PHE A 7 2.52 -2.41 -23.80
C PHE A 7 2.07 -2.00 -25.20
N ASN A 8 1.62 -2.95 -26.03
CA ASN A 8 1.03 -2.64 -27.33
C ASN A 8 -0.43 -2.20 -27.18
N GLY A 9 -0.69 -1.21 -26.31
CA GLY A 9 -2.04 -0.76 -25.96
C GLY A 9 -2.86 -1.81 -25.20
N LYS A 10 -2.20 -2.72 -24.46
CA LYS A 10 -2.84 -3.76 -23.65
C LYS A 10 -2.20 -3.85 -22.26
N PRO A 11 -2.95 -4.26 -21.23
CA PRO A 11 -2.38 -4.54 -19.93
C PRO A 11 -1.32 -5.65 -19.98
N LEU A 12 -0.34 -5.56 -19.09
CA LEU A 12 0.61 -6.64 -18.85
C LEU A 12 0.08 -7.56 -17.75
N THR A 13 0.16 -8.87 -17.99
CA THR A 13 -0.18 -9.91 -17.01
C THR A 13 1.00 -10.84 -16.80
N PHE A 14 1.31 -11.14 -15.55
CA PHE A 14 2.35 -12.09 -15.17
C PHE A 14 1.70 -13.36 -14.60
N ASN A 15 1.69 -14.42 -15.40
CA ASN A 15 1.07 -15.71 -15.02
C ASN A 15 2.14 -16.81 -14.93
N ASN A 16 1.98 -17.74 -14.00
CA ASN A 16 2.75 -19.00 -13.89
C ASN A 16 4.28 -18.82 -13.90
N ILE A 17 4.81 -18.08 -12.93
CA ILE A 17 6.24 -17.78 -12.87
C ILE A 17 6.91 -18.56 -11.75
N HIS A 18 7.92 -19.36 -12.11
CA HIS A 18 8.64 -20.24 -11.19
C HIS A 18 9.86 -19.59 -10.52
N ASN A 19 10.20 -18.34 -10.86
CA ASN A 19 11.37 -17.63 -10.33
C ASN A 19 10.98 -16.25 -9.76
N PHE A 20 10.51 -16.26 -8.53
CA PHE A 20 9.92 -15.12 -7.83
C PHE A 20 10.95 -14.05 -7.41
N SER A 21 12.21 -14.43 -7.24
CA SER A 21 13.30 -13.52 -6.82
C SER A 21 13.90 -12.71 -7.96
N THR A 22 13.61 -13.08 -9.22
CA THR A 22 14.10 -12.31 -10.37
C THR A 22 13.44 -10.94 -10.36
N ARG A 23 14.24 -9.89 -10.48
CA ARG A 23 13.74 -8.52 -10.64
C ARG A 23 13.65 -8.19 -12.12
N VAL A 24 12.54 -7.59 -12.52
CA VAL A 24 12.29 -7.17 -13.91
C VAL A 24 12.07 -5.67 -13.98
N ASN A 25 12.47 -5.11 -15.11
CA ASN A 25 11.99 -3.80 -15.54
C ASN A 25 10.79 -4.05 -16.45
N ILE A 26 9.77 -3.22 -16.30
CA ILE A 26 8.60 -3.28 -17.15
C ILE A 26 8.95 -2.68 -18.52
N PRO A 27 8.85 -3.46 -19.61
CA PRO A 27 9.30 -3.00 -20.93
C PRO A 27 8.48 -1.81 -21.42
N GLY A 28 9.15 -0.84 -22.05
CA GLY A 28 8.51 0.34 -22.63
C GLY A 28 8.23 1.48 -21.65
N CYS A 29 8.57 1.33 -20.37
CA CYS A 29 8.37 2.37 -19.35
C CYS A 29 9.68 3.10 -19.02
N LYS A 30 9.62 4.43 -18.89
CA LYS A 30 10.75 5.25 -18.39
C LYS A 30 10.93 5.07 -16.89
N GLU A 31 12.13 5.32 -16.36
CA GLU A 31 12.42 5.10 -14.93
C GLU A 31 11.55 5.93 -13.98
N ASN A 32 11.10 7.11 -14.43
CA ASN A 32 10.30 8.04 -13.63
C ASN A 32 8.79 7.91 -13.90
N GLU A 33 8.36 6.87 -14.62
CA GLU A 33 6.93 6.58 -14.78
C GLU A 33 6.33 6.01 -13.51
N LEU A 34 5.00 6.06 -13.44
CA LEU A 34 4.20 5.41 -12.43
C LEU A 34 3.25 4.46 -13.16
N LEU A 35 3.06 3.27 -12.62
CA LEU A 35 2.17 2.26 -13.18
C LEU A 35 1.04 1.98 -12.20
N LEU A 36 -0.14 1.66 -12.72
CA LEU A 36 -1.25 1.18 -11.93
C LEU A 36 -1.28 -0.35 -12.00
N ALA A 37 -1.31 -1.00 -10.86
CA ALA A 37 -1.54 -2.42 -10.78
C ALA A 37 -2.90 -2.73 -10.17
N PHE A 38 -3.53 -3.74 -10.74
CA PHE A 38 -4.80 -4.28 -10.34
C PHE A 38 -4.63 -5.74 -9.94
N LYS A 39 -5.27 -6.13 -8.84
CA LYS A 39 -5.37 -7.52 -8.38
C LYS A 39 -6.77 -7.77 -7.86
N LYS A 40 -7.44 -8.78 -8.42
CA LYS A 40 -8.70 -9.29 -7.88
C LYS A 40 -8.38 -10.40 -6.88
N ASP A 41 -8.92 -10.32 -5.69
CA ASP A 41 -8.82 -11.36 -4.68
C ASP A 41 -10.22 -11.81 -4.23
N ILE A 42 -10.26 -12.67 -3.21
CA ILE A 42 -11.52 -13.17 -2.63
C ILE A 42 -12.31 -12.10 -1.88
N ASN A 43 -11.65 -11.01 -1.48
CA ASN A 43 -12.21 -9.93 -0.68
C ASN A 43 -12.65 -8.74 -1.55
N GLY A 44 -12.23 -8.70 -2.82
CA GLY A 44 -12.66 -7.71 -3.79
C GLY A 44 -11.58 -7.39 -4.81
N ILE A 45 -11.49 -6.10 -5.12
CA ILE A 45 -10.52 -5.56 -6.06
C ILE A 45 -9.54 -4.70 -5.27
N SER A 46 -8.25 -4.84 -5.57
CA SER A 46 -7.23 -3.99 -5.00
C SER A 46 -6.40 -3.32 -6.08
N PHE A 47 -6.11 -2.05 -5.82
CA PHE A 47 -5.27 -1.19 -6.66
C PHE A 47 -3.99 -0.84 -5.90
N SER A 48 -2.87 -0.79 -6.61
CA SER A 48 -1.60 -0.29 -6.08
C SER A 48 -0.80 0.43 -7.16
N LEU A 49 0.05 1.35 -6.72
CA LEU A 49 0.96 2.09 -7.58
C LEU A 49 2.31 1.37 -7.60
N LEU A 50 2.89 1.24 -8.79
CA LEU A 50 4.13 0.50 -9.01
C LEU A 50 5.19 1.41 -9.65
N PRO A 51 6.45 1.33 -9.20
CA PRO A 51 7.55 1.85 -9.98
C PRO A 51 7.81 0.92 -11.19
N PRO A 52 8.26 1.42 -12.33
CA PRO A 52 8.45 0.62 -13.54
C PRO A 52 9.68 -0.30 -13.47
N ASN A 53 10.55 -0.13 -12.48
CA ASN A 53 11.88 -0.75 -12.46
C ASN A 53 12.13 -1.65 -11.26
N LYS A 54 12.92 -2.70 -11.50
CA LYS A 54 13.47 -3.62 -10.50
C LYS A 54 12.44 -4.27 -9.58
N LEU A 55 11.22 -4.49 -10.08
CA LEU A 55 10.19 -5.16 -9.30
C LEU A 55 10.43 -6.67 -9.26
N PRO A 56 10.34 -7.32 -8.10
CA PRO A 56 10.36 -8.77 -8.01
C PRO A 56 9.20 -9.33 -8.85
N ILE A 57 9.50 -10.30 -9.71
CA ILE A 57 8.47 -10.92 -10.55
C ILE A 57 7.34 -11.50 -9.70
N GLY A 58 7.66 -12.08 -8.53
CA GLY A 58 6.62 -12.61 -7.65
C GLY A 58 5.62 -11.57 -7.17
N TYR A 59 6.06 -10.32 -6.99
CA TYR A 59 5.17 -9.22 -6.65
C TYR A 59 4.25 -8.83 -7.82
N LEU A 60 4.64 -9.12 -9.06
CA LEU A 60 3.84 -8.84 -10.26
C LEU A 60 2.87 -9.97 -10.60
N THR A 61 3.11 -11.19 -10.09
CA THR A 61 2.26 -12.35 -10.33
C THR A 61 0.82 -12.05 -9.94
N ASP A 62 -0.12 -12.49 -10.79
CA ASP A 62 -1.57 -12.30 -10.61
C ASP A 62 -2.01 -10.83 -10.60
N LYS A 63 -1.14 -9.90 -11.02
CA LYS A 63 -1.49 -8.49 -11.24
C LYS A 63 -1.65 -8.18 -12.72
N GLN A 64 -2.65 -7.37 -13.04
CA GLN A 64 -2.73 -6.65 -14.31
C GLN A 64 -2.09 -5.28 -14.12
N ILE A 65 -1.11 -4.95 -14.97
CA ILE A 65 -0.37 -3.69 -14.90
C ILE A 65 -0.77 -2.81 -16.08
N PHE A 66 -1.04 -1.54 -15.80
CA PHE A 66 -1.43 -0.51 -16.75
C PHE A 66 -0.43 0.64 -16.71
N ASN A 67 -0.04 1.11 -17.89
CA ASN A 67 0.76 2.32 -18.05
C ASN A 67 -0.16 3.52 -18.36
N HIS A 68 0.43 4.72 -18.32
CA HIS A 68 -0.30 5.96 -18.59
C HIS A 68 -0.96 5.99 -19.98
N GLU A 69 -0.31 5.49 -21.04
CA GLU A 69 -0.86 5.50 -22.40
C GLU A 69 -2.15 4.68 -22.49
N PHE A 70 -2.17 3.50 -21.87
CA PHE A 70 -3.35 2.66 -21.82
C PHE A 70 -4.48 3.35 -21.06
N LEU A 71 -4.19 3.87 -19.86
CA LEU A 71 -5.17 4.56 -19.03
C LEU A 71 -5.75 5.80 -19.72
N LEU A 72 -4.92 6.56 -20.44
CA LEU A 72 -5.35 7.71 -21.23
C LEU A 72 -6.34 7.29 -22.32
N ASN A 73 -5.98 6.28 -23.09
CA ASN A 73 -6.85 5.79 -24.16
C ASN A 73 -8.20 5.35 -23.60
N GLN A 74 -8.21 4.61 -22.50
CA GLN A 74 -9.44 4.18 -21.85
C GLN A 74 -10.25 5.36 -21.30
N LEU A 75 -9.61 6.36 -20.66
CA LEU A 75 -10.26 7.59 -20.19
C LEU A 75 -10.96 8.34 -21.33
N LEU A 76 -10.37 8.36 -22.52
CA LEU A 76 -10.93 9.03 -23.67
C LEU A 76 -12.03 8.23 -24.37
N SER A 77 -11.96 6.90 -24.37
CA SER A 77 -12.87 6.06 -25.17
C SER A 77 -14.00 5.40 -24.38
N ASP A 78 -13.83 5.17 -23.08
CA ASP A 78 -14.79 4.40 -22.29
C ASP A 78 -15.90 5.29 -21.73
N THR A 79 -17.15 4.86 -21.89
CA THR A 79 -18.33 5.59 -21.42
C THR A 79 -18.59 5.40 -19.93
N SER A 80 -18.09 4.33 -19.32
CA SER A 80 -18.32 4.01 -17.90
C SER A 80 -17.65 5.03 -16.98
N ILE A 81 -16.56 5.66 -17.40
CA ILE A 81 -15.86 6.70 -16.63
C ILE A 81 -16.02 8.10 -17.24
N GLU A 82 -17.09 8.30 -18.02
CA GLU A 82 -17.39 9.60 -18.63
C GLU A 82 -17.57 10.71 -17.58
N GLY A 83 -18.16 10.40 -16.41
CA GLY A 83 -18.30 11.35 -15.31
C GLY A 83 -16.95 11.89 -14.84
N LEU A 84 -15.98 10.99 -14.60
CA LEU A 84 -14.62 11.37 -14.23
C LEU A 84 -13.95 12.19 -15.34
N ARG A 85 -14.05 11.75 -16.61
CA ARG A 85 -13.50 12.48 -17.76
C ARG A 85 -14.01 13.91 -17.81
N ASN A 86 -15.32 14.09 -17.71
CA ASN A 86 -15.95 15.40 -17.81
C ASN A 86 -15.51 16.31 -16.66
N ALA A 87 -15.44 15.77 -15.44
CA ALA A 87 -14.99 16.52 -14.26
C ALA A 87 -13.53 16.99 -14.40
N ILE A 88 -12.65 16.19 -15.00
CA ILE A 88 -11.26 16.59 -15.30
C ILE A 88 -11.24 17.71 -16.36
N LEU A 89 -12.00 17.56 -17.45
CA LEU A 89 -12.03 18.49 -18.57
C LEU A 89 -12.57 19.88 -18.21
N GLU A 90 -13.35 20.00 -17.14
CA GLU A 90 -13.77 21.30 -16.59
C GLU A 90 -12.62 22.09 -15.97
N ILE A 91 -11.53 21.41 -15.59
CA ILE A 91 -10.39 21.99 -14.87
C ILE A 91 -9.17 22.10 -15.79
N THR A 92 -8.86 21.06 -16.56
CA THR A 92 -7.64 20.99 -17.35
C THR A 92 -7.78 20.10 -18.58
N ASP A 93 -6.93 20.32 -19.60
CA ASP A 93 -6.86 19.43 -20.76
C ASP A 93 -6.20 18.11 -20.34
N ILE A 94 -6.91 16.99 -20.54
CA ILE A 94 -6.42 15.64 -20.27
C ILE A 94 -5.08 15.36 -20.98
N HIS A 95 -4.84 15.96 -22.15
CA HIS A 95 -3.59 15.80 -22.89
C HIS A 95 -2.40 16.56 -22.29
N GLU A 96 -2.66 17.54 -21.41
CA GLU A 96 -1.63 18.29 -20.68
C GLU A 96 -1.21 17.61 -19.37
N LEU A 97 -2.00 16.63 -18.90
CA LEU A 97 -1.68 15.84 -17.73
C LEU A 97 -0.41 15.01 -17.95
N ASN A 98 0.55 15.16 -17.05
CA ASN A 98 1.73 14.30 -17.08
C ASN A 98 1.36 12.85 -16.71
N HIS A 99 2.26 11.93 -17.06
CA HIS A 99 2.04 10.49 -16.91
C HIS A 99 1.82 10.05 -15.45
N VAL A 100 2.40 10.75 -14.46
CA VAL A 100 2.20 10.45 -13.04
C VAL A 100 0.82 10.91 -12.60
N THR A 101 0.45 12.15 -12.92
CA THR A 101 -0.83 12.75 -12.54
C THR A 101 -1.99 11.90 -13.03
N LEU A 102 -1.97 11.47 -14.31
CA LEU A 102 -3.04 10.63 -14.85
C LEU A 102 -3.20 9.31 -14.09
N VAL A 103 -2.09 8.66 -13.75
CA VAL A 103 -2.12 7.39 -13.00
C VAL A 103 -2.65 7.61 -11.58
N LEU A 104 -2.31 8.73 -10.93
CA LEU A 104 -2.83 9.10 -9.63
C LEU A 104 -4.34 9.37 -9.67
N ILE A 105 -4.84 10.11 -10.67
CA ILE A 105 -6.27 10.38 -10.86
C ILE A 105 -7.06 9.07 -10.90
N ILE A 106 -6.63 8.13 -11.75
CA ILE A 106 -7.29 6.83 -11.88
C ILE A 106 -7.16 6.02 -10.60
N TYR A 107 -5.99 6.03 -9.95
CA TYR A 107 -5.80 5.37 -8.65
C TYR A 107 -6.76 5.89 -7.59
N PHE A 108 -6.92 7.21 -7.45
CA PHE A 108 -7.83 7.82 -6.49
C PHE A 108 -9.29 7.53 -6.78
N PHE A 109 -9.70 7.57 -8.05
CA PHE A 109 -11.06 7.22 -8.45
C PHE A 109 -11.43 5.77 -8.11
N PHE A 110 -10.46 4.86 -8.20
CA PHE A 110 -10.69 3.43 -7.97
C PHE A 110 -10.35 2.94 -6.55
N SER A 111 -9.51 3.66 -5.82
CA SER A 111 -9.07 3.26 -4.48
C SER A 111 -10.24 3.24 -3.50
N ASP A 112 -10.48 2.08 -2.88
CA ASP A 112 -11.47 1.94 -1.82
C ASP A 112 -10.98 2.52 -0.47
N ALA A 113 -9.69 2.86 -0.35
CA ALA A 113 -9.17 3.57 0.82
C ALA A 113 -9.72 5.00 0.83
N SER A 114 -10.37 5.39 1.92
CA SER A 114 -10.94 6.72 2.13
C SER A 114 -9.83 7.77 2.27
N MET A 115 -9.26 8.21 1.14
CA MET A 115 -8.32 9.32 1.07
C MET A 115 -9.08 10.65 1.13
N SER A 116 -8.56 11.60 1.91
CA SER A 116 -9.14 12.95 1.99
C SER A 116 -8.87 13.74 0.70
N VAL A 117 -9.72 14.71 0.38
CA VAL A 117 -9.48 15.65 -0.73
C VAL A 117 -8.13 16.35 -0.55
N THR A 118 -7.79 16.75 0.67
CA THR A 118 -6.51 17.39 1.00
C THR A 118 -5.33 16.48 0.68
N GLN A 119 -5.38 15.20 1.08
CA GLN A 119 -4.32 14.23 0.80
C GLN A 119 -4.17 13.97 -0.71
N MET A 120 -5.29 13.88 -1.43
CA MET A 120 -5.27 13.74 -2.89
C MET A 120 -4.66 14.96 -3.56
N ALA A 121 -5.05 16.17 -3.15
CA ALA A 121 -4.51 17.42 -3.67
C ALA A 121 -3.00 17.52 -3.41
N ASP A 122 -2.56 17.13 -2.22
CA ASP A 122 -1.14 17.05 -1.85
C ASP A 122 -0.34 16.16 -2.82
N TRP A 123 -0.86 14.97 -3.15
CA TRP A 123 -0.18 14.05 -4.06
C TRP A 123 -0.18 14.54 -5.51
N LEU A 124 -1.27 15.19 -5.94
CA LEU A 124 -1.34 15.84 -7.27
C LEU A 124 -0.38 17.03 -7.36
N ASN A 125 -0.23 17.78 -6.28
CA ASN A 125 0.76 18.86 -6.22
C ASN A 125 2.19 18.31 -6.31
N GLU A 126 2.48 17.23 -5.58
CA GLU A 126 3.77 16.52 -5.67
C GLU A 126 4.05 15.94 -7.08
N SER A 127 3.02 15.61 -7.86
CA SER A 127 3.18 15.17 -9.26
C SER A 127 3.37 16.33 -10.24
N GLY A 128 3.31 17.58 -9.77
CA GLY A 128 3.57 18.79 -10.56
C GLY A 128 2.33 19.58 -10.99
N VAL A 129 1.15 19.26 -10.46
CA VAL A 129 -0.06 20.07 -10.66
C VAL A 129 0.03 21.34 -9.79
N SER A 130 -0.48 22.47 -10.30
CA SER A 130 -0.53 23.71 -9.50
C SER A 130 -1.38 23.52 -8.24
N SER A 131 -1.14 24.29 -7.18
CA SER A 131 -1.92 24.15 -5.94
C SER A 131 -3.42 24.40 -6.17
N GLU A 132 -3.77 25.42 -6.96
CA GLU A 132 -5.16 25.77 -7.30
C GLU A 132 -5.86 24.65 -8.07
N ASP A 133 -5.20 24.08 -9.08
CA ASP A 133 -5.76 22.98 -9.86
C ASP A 133 -5.80 21.68 -9.06
N SER A 134 -4.84 21.45 -8.16
CA SER A 134 -4.76 20.20 -7.40
C SER A 134 -5.93 20.00 -6.44
N GLU A 135 -6.38 21.05 -5.75
CA GLU A 135 -7.55 21.00 -4.88
C GLU A 135 -8.84 20.79 -5.69
N SER A 136 -8.99 21.54 -6.78
CA SER A 136 -10.13 21.43 -7.68
C SER A 136 -10.23 20.02 -8.28
N LEU A 137 -9.10 19.48 -8.74
CA LEU A 137 -9.01 18.16 -9.34
C LEU A 137 -9.25 17.06 -8.30
N ALA A 138 -8.68 17.17 -7.10
CA ALA A 138 -8.94 16.23 -6.01
C ALA A 138 -10.42 16.20 -5.61
N MET A 139 -11.07 17.35 -5.53
CA MET A 139 -12.51 17.44 -5.27
C MET A 139 -13.33 16.80 -6.38
N ALA A 140 -12.99 17.07 -7.64
CA ALA A 140 -13.65 16.48 -8.81
C ALA A 140 -13.55 14.95 -8.80
N ILE A 141 -12.36 14.40 -8.53
CA ILE A 141 -12.14 12.95 -8.43
C ILE A 141 -12.92 12.36 -7.26
N TYR A 142 -12.89 13.01 -6.09
CA TYR A 142 -13.63 12.56 -4.92
C TYR A 142 -15.13 12.48 -5.21
N MET A 143 -15.71 13.55 -5.76
CA MET A 143 -17.13 13.59 -6.09
C MET A 143 -17.50 12.53 -7.13
N ALA A 144 -16.73 12.42 -8.22
CA ALA A 144 -16.93 11.37 -9.22
C ALA A 144 -16.84 9.96 -8.60
N GLY A 145 -15.91 9.73 -7.68
CA GLY A 145 -15.76 8.47 -6.96
C GLY A 145 -16.93 8.16 -6.02
N THR A 146 -17.56 9.17 -5.40
CA THR A 146 -18.77 8.96 -4.57
C THR A 146 -20.03 8.65 -5.38
N GLU A 147 -20.06 9.07 -6.64
CA GLU A 147 -21.16 8.79 -7.58
C GLU A 147 -20.91 7.52 -8.40
N ARG A 148 -19.75 6.87 -8.20
CA ARG A 148 -19.30 5.67 -8.90
C ARG A 148 -20.31 4.53 -8.77
N GLN A 149 -20.64 3.91 -9.89
CA GLN A 149 -21.45 2.69 -9.94
C GLN A 149 -20.55 1.46 -10.11
N ASP A 150 -21.05 0.28 -9.74
CA ASP A 150 -20.29 -0.97 -9.88
C ASP A 150 -19.88 -1.26 -11.34
N ASP A 151 -20.67 -0.76 -12.31
CA ASP A 151 -20.40 -0.89 -13.75
C ASP A 151 -19.18 -0.05 -14.21
N ASP A 152 -18.70 0.90 -13.40
CA ASP A 152 -17.54 1.74 -13.72
C ASP A 152 -16.22 0.94 -13.67
N LEU A 153 -16.25 -0.27 -13.12
CA LEU A 153 -15.14 -1.22 -13.16
C LEU A 153 -14.93 -1.84 -14.55
N ASN A 154 -15.91 -1.72 -15.46
CA ASN A 154 -15.83 -2.25 -16.82
C ASN A 154 -14.80 -1.54 -17.70
N PHE A 155 -14.36 -0.34 -17.28
CA PHE A 155 -13.23 0.41 -17.86
C PHE A 155 -11.92 -0.38 -17.92
N ILE A 156 -11.77 -1.42 -17.08
CA ILE A 156 -10.58 -2.27 -17.05
C ILE A 156 -10.87 -3.59 -17.77
N PRO A 157 -10.35 -3.81 -18.99
CA PRO A 157 -10.68 -4.98 -19.79
C PRO A 157 -10.25 -6.29 -19.11
N GLY A 158 -11.18 -7.24 -18.98
CA GLY A 158 -10.90 -8.59 -18.45
C GLY A 158 -11.19 -8.76 -16.96
N LEU A 159 -11.83 -7.79 -16.31
CA LEU A 159 -12.30 -7.89 -14.92
C LEU A 159 -13.47 -8.89 -14.74
N GLU A 160 -14.34 -8.95 -15.73
CA GLU A 160 -15.52 -9.84 -15.78
C GLU A 160 -15.15 -11.31 -16.02
N SER A 161 -14.07 -11.58 -16.78
CA SER A 161 -13.77 -12.91 -17.32
C SER A 161 -13.03 -13.84 -16.36
N GLY A 162 -12.85 -13.45 -15.09
CA GLY A 162 -12.27 -14.34 -14.08
C GLY A 162 -10.85 -14.82 -14.42
N ILE A 163 -10.05 -13.97 -15.09
CA ILE A 163 -8.69 -14.30 -15.54
C ILE A 163 -7.73 -14.65 -14.39
N LEU A 164 -8.15 -14.47 -13.13
CA LEU A 164 -7.41 -14.94 -11.94
C LEU A 164 -7.93 -16.27 -11.36
N ASN A 165 -8.43 -17.17 -12.22
CA ASN A 165 -8.47 -18.60 -11.91
C ASN A 165 -7.09 -19.25 -12.17
N SER A 166 -5.98 -18.53 -11.95
CA SER A 166 -4.64 -19.10 -11.99
C SER A 166 -4.46 -19.99 -10.76
N SER A 167 -4.33 -21.29 -11.04
CA SER A 167 -3.69 -22.28 -10.17
C SER A 167 -2.60 -21.63 -9.33
N LYS A 168 -2.79 -21.65 -8.00
CA LYS A 168 -1.87 -21.10 -6.99
C LYS A 168 -0.42 -21.26 -7.48
N PRO A 169 0.34 -20.17 -7.68
CA PRO A 169 1.77 -20.30 -7.85
C PRO A 169 2.29 -21.10 -6.65
N GLU A 170 3.20 -22.05 -6.89
CA GLU A 170 4.01 -22.66 -5.83
C GLU A 170 4.96 -21.59 -5.28
N LEU A 171 4.39 -20.62 -4.58
CA LEU A 171 5.13 -19.82 -3.61
C LEU A 171 5.79 -20.81 -2.64
N PRO A 172 6.96 -20.49 -2.07
CA PRO A 172 7.36 -21.13 -0.81
C PRO A 172 6.14 -21.09 0.10
N GLU A 173 5.72 -22.22 0.69
CA GLU A 173 4.43 -22.34 1.38
C GLU A 173 4.26 -21.22 2.43
N ILE A 174 3.69 -20.09 2.02
CA ILE A 174 3.38 -19.01 2.94
C ILE A 174 2.14 -19.47 3.68
N GLN A 175 2.31 -19.63 4.97
CA GLN A 175 1.22 -20.03 5.82
C GLN A 175 0.37 -18.81 6.11
N LEU A 176 -0.90 -18.87 5.73
CA LEU A 176 -1.84 -17.79 5.96
C LEU A 176 -2.29 -17.84 7.43
N ILE A 177 -2.06 -16.76 8.15
CA ILE A 177 -2.59 -16.57 9.51
C ILE A 177 -3.72 -15.55 9.43
N ASN A 178 -4.93 -16.00 9.76
CA ASN A 178 -6.17 -15.22 9.60
C ASN A 178 -6.78 -14.75 10.93
N SER A 179 -6.17 -15.10 12.06
CA SER A 179 -6.63 -14.70 13.38
C SER A 179 -5.51 -14.85 14.42
N VAL A 180 -5.65 -14.11 15.53
CA VAL A 180 -4.76 -14.23 16.69
C VAL A 180 -4.77 -15.65 17.28
N GLN A 181 -5.94 -16.30 17.33
CA GLN A 181 -6.03 -17.68 17.81
C GLN A 181 -5.28 -18.65 16.89
N CYS A 182 -5.39 -18.46 15.57
CA CYS A 182 -4.65 -19.22 14.58
C CYS A 182 -3.14 -19.02 14.80
N PHE A 183 -2.68 -17.78 14.98
CA PHE A 183 -1.28 -17.47 15.27
C PHE A 183 -0.75 -18.28 16.46
N PHE A 184 -1.39 -18.22 17.63
CA PHE A 184 -0.90 -18.92 18.83
C PHE A 184 -1.06 -20.44 18.81
N SER A 185 -1.86 -20.98 17.88
CA SER A 185 -1.93 -22.42 17.66
C SER A 185 -0.80 -22.97 16.80
N HIS A 186 -0.06 -22.09 16.09
CA HIS A 186 1.10 -22.48 15.29
C HIS A 186 2.35 -22.60 16.15
N SER A 187 3.14 -23.63 15.90
CA SER A 187 4.46 -23.79 16.48
C SER A 187 5.48 -23.11 15.58
N PHE A 188 5.86 -21.88 15.91
CA PHE A 188 6.88 -21.14 15.19
C PHE A 188 8.28 -21.56 15.65
N SER A 189 9.17 -21.80 14.70
CA SER A 189 10.60 -21.91 14.97
C SER A 189 11.18 -20.51 15.17
N PRO A 190 11.62 -20.11 16.39
CA PRO A 190 12.01 -18.72 16.67
C PRO A 190 13.13 -18.18 15.77
N ASP A 191 13.99 -19.07 15.28
CA ASP A 191 15.16 -18.73 14.48
C ASP A 191 14.86 -18.63 12.97
N THR A 192 13.71 -19.13 12.51
CA THR A 192 13.37 -19.23 11.07
C THR A 192 12.02 -18.65 10.70
N ALA A 193 11.11 -18.47 11.66
CA ALA A 193 9.79 -17.91 11.42
C ALA A 193 9.85 -16.41 11.19
N ARG A 194 9.25 -15.98 10.07
CA ARG A 194 9.12 -14.59 9.67
C ARG A 194 7.67 -14.22 9.40
N PHE A 195 7.24 -13.13 10.01
CA PHE A 195 5.91 -12.56 9.86
C PHE A 195 5.94 -11.50 8.76
N VAL A 196 4.96 -11.57 7.86
CA VAL A 196 4.83 -10.72 6.69
C VAL A 196 3.48 -10.01 6.76
N TYR A 197 3.49 -8.68 6.62
CA TYR A 197 2.29 -7.87 6.79
C TYR A 197 1.82 -7.21 5.48
N ASP A 198 2.62 -7.26 4.42
CA ASP A 198 2.24 -6.79 3.09
C ASP A 198 2.90 -7.60 1.96
N ASP A 199 2.32 -7.50 0.76
CA ASP A 199 2.82 -8.13 -0.46
C ASP A 199 4.23 -7.59 -0.83
N TYR A 200 4.58 -6.35 -0.46
CA TYR A 200 5.87 -5.77 -0.82
C TYR A 200 7.03 -6.47 -0.07
N GLN A 201 6.92 -6.65 1.24
CA GLN A 201 7.86 -7.32 2.12
C GLN A 201 8.01 -8.79 1.74
N GLN A 202 6.88 -9.44 1.41
CA GLN A 202 6.84 -10.83 0.94
C GLN A 202 7.87 -11.10 -0.17
N TYR A 203 7.93 -10.19 -1.16
CA TYR A 203 8.71 -10.43 -2.38
C TYR A 203 10.01 -9.62 -2.45
N CYS A 204 10.07 -8.42 -1.86
CA CYS A 204 11.28 -7.60 -1.85
C CYS A 204 12.37 -8.16 -0.92
N ASN A 205 11.97 -8.77 0.21
CA ASN A 205 12.89 -9.35 1.19
C ASN A 205 13.14 -10.84 0.97
N PHE A 206 12.55 -11.44 -0.06
CA PHE A 206 12.79 -12.83 -0.45
C PHE A 206 14.19 -13.08 -1.03
N SER A 207 15.07 -12.07 -1.04
CA SER A 207 16.45 -12.17 -1.49
C SER A 207 17.33 -12.89 -0.47
N GLY A 208 17.23 -14.22 -0.40
CA GLY A 208 18.42 -15.05 -0.22
C GLY A 208 18.58 -15.89 1.04
N GLU A 209 17.72 -15.78 2.07
CA GLU A 209 17.80 -16.70 3.21
C GLU A 209 17.02 -17.98 2.92
N LYS A 210 17.72 -18.99 2.39
CA LYS A 210 17.21 -20.36 2.35
C LYS A 210 16.88 -20.78 3.80
N ASN A 211 15.68 -21.30 4.02
CA ASN A 211 15.15 -21.86 5.29
C ASN A 211 14.31 -20.94 6.20
N GLN A 212 13.79 -19.80 5.71
CA GLN A 212 12.77 -19.06 6.47
C GLN A 212 11.37 -19.65 6.27
N GLU A 213 10.61 -19.78 7.36
CA GLU A 213 9.18 -20.10 7.36
C GLU A 213 8.40 -18.78 7.31
N LEU A 214 7.62 -18.55 6.26
CA LEU A 214 6.90 -17.29 6.06
C LEU A 214 5.44 -17.41 6.49
N TYR A 215 4.99 -16.46 7.30
CA TYR A 215 3.61 -16.39 7.78
C TYR A 215 3.00 -15.04 7.43
N TYR A 216 1.95 -15.06 6.63
CA TYR A 216 1.24 -13.85 6.26
C TYR A 216 0.25 -13.47 7.36
N CYS A 217 0.52 -12.35 8.03
CA CYS A 217 -0.25 -11.82 9.15
C CYS A 217 -1.17 -10.66 8.76
N GLY A 218 -1.10 -10.16 7.52
CA GLY A 218 -1.95 -9.04 7.05
C GLY A 218 -3.45 -9.34 7.07
N ASN A 219 -3.86 -10.61 7.16
CA ASN A 219 -5.26 -11.02 7.29
C ASN A 219 -5.77 -11.04 8.74
N ILE A 220 -4.91 -10.82 9.73
CA ILE A 220 -5.32 -10.76 11.13
C ILE A 220 -6.00 -9.40 11.36
N PRO A 221 -7.28 -9.35 11.76
CA PRO A 221 -8.01 -8.10 11.92
C PRO A 221 -7.30 -7.08 12.81
N GLU A 222 -6.66 -7.55 13.88
CA GLU A 222 -5.96 -6.71 14.85
C GLU A 222 -4.74 -5.99 14.26
N THR A 223 -4.26 -6.44 13.10
CA THR A 223 -3.13 -5.81 12.40
C THR A 223 -3.58 -4.76 11.40
N SER A 224 -4.86 -4.72 11.01
CA SER A 224 -5.34 -4.00 9.83
C SER A 224 -6.37 -2.91 10.13
N PHE A 225 -6.54 -2.52 11.40
CA PHE A 225 -7.46 -1.45 11.78
C PHE A 225 -6.74 -0.13 12.07
N LEU A 226 -7.46 0.96 11.83
CA LEU A 226 -7.06 2.31 12.24
C LEU A 226 -8.13 2.83 13.21
N VAL A 227 -7.72 3.31 14.38
CA VAL A 227 -8.63 3.90 15.37
C VAL A 227 -8.05 5.20 15.88
N GLU A 228 -8.88 6.23 15.92
CA GLU A 228 -8.57 7.49 16.56
C GLU A 228 -9.52 7.70 17.75
N ASP A 229 -8.94 8.00 18.92
CA ASP A 229 -9.65 8.52 20.08
C ASP A 229 -9.03 9.86 20.51
N HIS A 230 -9.56 10.50 21.55
CA HIS A 230 -9.13 11.79 22.07
C HIS A 230 -7.64 11.85 22.44
N ASP A 231 -7.15 10.78 23.07
CA ASP A 231 -5.78 10.73 23.60
C ASP A 231 -4.85 9.84 22.77
N HIS A 232 -5.39 8.97 21.91
CA HIS A 232 -4.61 7.92 21.25
C HIS A 232 -4.93 7.82 19.76
N LEU A 233 -3.90 7.49 18.99
CA LEU A 233 -4.00 7.08 17.61
C LEU A 233 -3.44 5.66 17.49
N ILE A 234 -4.30 4.71 17.14
CA ILE A 234 -3.96 3.30 16.98
C ILE A 234 -3.86 2.98 15.49
N LEU A 235 -2.67 2.54 15.08
CA LEU A 235 -2.31 2.27 13.70
C LEU A 235 -1.93 0.80 13.53
N GLY A 236 -2.79 0.02 12.86
CA GLY A 236 -2.52 -1.36 12.52
C GLY A 236 -1.23 -1.54 11.73
N LEU A 237 -0.42 -2.54 12.09
CA LEU A 237 0.87 -2.80 11.45
C LEU A 237 0.79 -3.24 9.99
N SER A 238 -0.32 -3.84 9.55
CA SER A 238 -0.55 -4.23 8.16
C SER A 238 -1.28 -3.17 7.32
N CYS A 239 -1.76 -2.08 7.94
CA CYS A 239 -2.36 -0.97 7.20
C CYS A 239 -1.34 -0.36 6.22
N ARG A 240 -1.81 -0.01 5.02
CA ARG A 240 -0.99 0.65 4.00
C ARG A 240 -0.67 2.07 4.45
N LEU A 241 0.47 2.58 4.02
CA LEU A 241 0.89 3.94 4.35
C LEU A 241 -0.11 5.00 3.87
N SER A 242 -0.80 4.82 2.76
CA SER A 242 -1.85 5.75 2.31
C SER A 242 -2.99 5.90 3.32
N GLU A 243 -3.40 4.78 3.94
CA GLU A 243 -4.45 4.74 4.97
C GLU A 243 -3.94 5.36 6.28
N VAL A 244 -2.72 5.00 6.69
CA VAL A 244 -2.07 5.60 7.87
C VAL A 244 -1.89 7.12 7.70
N MET A 245 -1.49 7.57 6.52
CA MET A 245 -1.37 9.00 6.22
C MET A 245 -2.72 9.71 6.36
N SER A 246 -3.83 9.09 5.94
CA SER A 246 -5.16 9.70 6.01
C SER A 246 -5.56 10.09 7.44
N ILE A 247 -5.24 9.23 8.42
CA ILE A 247 -5.55 9.49 9.83
C ILE A 247 -4.49 10.35 10.53
N CYS A 248 -3.23 10.23 10.11
CA CYS A 248 -2.12 11.03 10.65
C CYS A 248 -2.15 12.48 10.20
N GLU A 249 -2.78 12.83 9.07
CA GLU A 249 -2.81 14.18 8.50
C GLU A 249 -3.11 15.26 9.56
N PHE A 250 -4.10 15.01 10.42
CA PHE A 250 -4.49 15.92 11.49
C PHE A 250 -4.03 15.46 12.88
N SER A 251 -4.03 14.14 13.15
CA SER A 251 -3.77 13.60 14.48
C SER A 251 -2.28 13.46 14.83
N ALA A 252 -1.43 13.29 13.82
CA ALA A 252 0.02 13.13 13.96
C ALA A 252 0.73 13.70 12.72
N PRO A 253 0.63 15.01 12.46
CA PRO A 253 1.09 15.64 11.22
C PRO A 253 2.60 15.45 10.99
N GLU A 254 3.38 15.27 12.04
CA GLU A 254 4.82 14.98 11.97
C GLU A 254 5.08 13.61 11.35
N ILE A 255 4.28 12.59 11.70
CA ILE A 255 4.35 11.25 11.09
C ILE A 255 3.87 11.31 9.64
N TYR A 256 2.77 12.01 9.35
CA TYR A 256 2.31 12.25 7.98
C TYR A 256 3.42 12.85 7.11
N THR A 257 4.01 13.94 7.60
CA THR A 257 5.11 14.65 6.93
C THR A 257 6.33 13.76 6.77
N PHE A 258 6.68 12.97 7.78
CA PHE A 258 7.81 12.05 7.69
C PHE A 258 7.60 10.96 6.63
N ILE A 259 6.42 10.32 6.59
CA ILE A 259 6.08 9.34 5.55
C ILE A 259 6.15 9.99 4.15
N LYS A 260 5.56 11.19 4.00
CA LYS A 260 5.57 11.95 2.74
C LYS A 260 7.00 12.15 2.22
N HIS A 261 7.93 12.58 3.07
CA HIS A 261 9.31 12.84 2.64
C HIS A 261 10.15 11.58 2.40
N GLN A 262 9.85 10.48 3.07
CA GLN A 262 10.67 9.25 2.98
C GLN A 262 10.18 8.26 1.92
N CYS A 263 8.92 8.33 1.51
CA CYS A 263 8.30 7.34 0.64
C CYS A 263 7.81 7.95 -0.68
N SER A 264 8.08 7.25 -1.78
CA SER A 264 7.48 7.49 -3.09
C SER A 264 5.99 7.14 -3.11
N PHE A 265 5.24 7.61 -4.11
CA PHE A 265 3.83 7.22 -4.31
C PHE A 265 3.63 5.69 -4.33
N SER A 266 4.55 4.97 -4.98
CA SER A 266 4.48 3.51 -5.05
C SER A 266 4.59 2.85 -3.68
N GLU A 267 5.51 3.31 -2.84
CA GLU A 267 5.69 2.82 -1.48
C GLU A 267 4.48 3.20 -0.61
N ARG A 268 3.98 4.44 -0.72
CA ARG A 268 2.80 4.88 0.03
C ARG A 268 1.56 4.01 -0.26
N SER A 269 1.40 3.56 -1.50
CA SER A 269 0.24 2.75 -1.91
C SER A 269 0.31 1.26 -1.56
N SER A 270 1.49 0.73 -1.21
CA SER A 270 1.72 -0.72 -1.14
C SER A 270 2.50 -1.22 0.09
N MET A 271 3.29 -0.36 0.72
CA MET A 271 4.04 -0.68 1.94
C MET A 271 3.10 -0.60 3.14
N SER A 272 3.17 -1.58 4.04
CA SER A 272 2.50 -1.50 5.34
C SER A 272 3.28 -0.64 6.33
N LEU A 273 2.62 -0.26 7.42
CA LEU A 273 3.23 0.48 8.52
C LEU A 273 4.44 -0.25 9.11
N VAL A 274 4.39 -1.56 9.32
CA VAL A 274 5.55 -2.28 9.89
C VAL A 274 6.73 -2.26 8.92
N SER A 275 6.52 -2.50 7.63
CA SER A 275 7.59 -2.44 6.64
C SER A 275 8.25 -1.06 6.59
N PHE A 276 7.46 -0.01 6.75
CA PHE A 276 7.95 1.36 6.88
C PHE A 276 8.78 1.55 8.15
N ILE A 277 8.29 1.07 9.30
CA ILE A 277 9.01 1.15 10.58
C ILE A 277 10.34 0.43 10.49
N GLU A 278 10.39 -0.78 9.94
CA GLU A 278 11.64 -1.54 9.81
C GLU A 278 12.63 -0.82 8.88
N LYS A 279 12.13 -0.26 7.78
CA LYS A 279 12.96 0.44 6.78
C LYS A 279 13.53 1.76 7.30
N PHE A 280 12.76 2.52 8.07
CA PHE A 280 13.10 3.88 8.52
C PHE A 280 13.22 4.01 10.04
N TYR A 281 13.46 2.90 10.73
CA TYR A 281 13.42 2.79 12.19
C TYR A 281 14.14 3.91 12.92
N SER A 282 15.42 4.15 12.59
CA SER A 282 16.22 5.19 13.24
C SER A 282 15.66 6.60 13.03
N GLY A 283 15.06 6.86 11.86
CA GLY A 283 14.41 8.14 11.56
C GLY A 283 13.13 8.35 12.36
N ILE A 284 12.34 7.28 12.58
CA ILE A 284 11.14 7.36 13.43
C ILE A 284 11.51 7.60 14.90
N ILE A 285 12.55 6.92 15.40
CA ILE A 285 13.06 7.18 16.77
C ILE A 285 13.51 8.63 16.93
N GLN A 286 14.25 9.15 15.95
CA GLN A 286 14.69 10.53 15.95
C GLN A 286 13.50 11.49 15.92
N LEU A 287 12.52 11.25 15.05
CA LEU A 287 11.29 12.05 14.96
C LEU A 287 10.55 12.07 16.30
N ALA A 288 10.34 10.91 16.92
CA ALA A 288 9.68 10.79 18.22
C ALA A 288 10.43 11.59 19.31
N SER A 289 11.76 11.51 19.31
CA SER A 289 12.61 12.27 20.24
C SER A 289 12.53 13.79 20.03
N GLU A 290 12.46 14.26 18.79
CA GLU A 290 12.44 15.69 18.45
C GLU A 290 11.07 16.33 18.69
N THR A 291 10.00 15.58 18.44
CA THR A 291 8.62 16.05 18.49
C THR A 291 7.94 15.76 19.84
N GLY A 292 8.53 14.87 20.65
CA GLY A 292 7.93 14.41 21.90
C GLY A 292 6.77 13.42 21.71
N ILE A 293 6.54 12.94 20.48
CA ILE A 293 5.52 11.92 20.20
C ILE A 293 5.94 10.60 20.83
N ASN A 294 5.05 10.03 21.66
CA ASN A 294 5.29 8.74 22.29
C ASN A 294 4.68 7.62 21.44
N CYS A 295 5.54 6.86 20.75
CA CYS A 295 5.15 5.72 19.95
C CYS A 295 5.47 4.40 20.67
N SER A 296 4.46 3.56 20.87
CA SER A 296 4.63 2.21 21.40
C SER A 296 4.07 1.17 20.45
N ILE A 297 4.77 0.05 20.28
CA ILE A 297 4.24 -1.12 19.59
C ILE A 297 3.51 -1.97 20.60
N LYS A 298 2.27 -2.35 20.29
CA LYS A 298 1.53 -3.32 21.08
C LYS A 298 1.74 -4.73 20.54
N LEU A 299 2.02 -5.62 21.48
CA LEU A 299 2.14 -7.05 21.29
C LEU A 299 0.97 -7.74 21.99
N LEU A 300 0.30 -8.68 21.33
CA LEU A 300 -0.67 -9.56 22.00
C LEU A 300 0.02 -10.82 22.52
N ASP A 301 -0.40 -11.32 23.67
CA ASP A 301 -0.07 -12.66 24.16
C ASP A 301 -1.16 -13.69 23.75
N ASN A 302 -0.95 -14.96 24.12
CA ASN A 302 -1.90 -16.05 23.87
C ASN A 302 -3.25 -15.91 24.58
N HIS A 303 -3.38 -14.97 25.52
CA HIS A 303 -4.60 -14.59 26.19
C HIS A 303 -5.19 -13.28 25.62
N GLN A 304 -4.65 -12.79 24.49
CA GLN A 304 -5.00 -11.55 23.82
C GLN A 304 -4.82 -10.30 24.71
N LYS A 305 -3.94 -10.38 25.70
CA LYS A 305 -3.55 -9.21 26.50
C LYS A 305 -2.50 -8.43 25.75
N ALA A 306 -2.72 -7.12 25.64
CA ALA A 306 -1.77 -6.22 25.01
C ALA A 306 -0.65 -5.84 26.00
N PHE A 307 0.58 -5.98 25.54
CA PHE A 307 1.79 -5.46 26.16
C PHE A 307 2.39 -4.38 25.27
N ALA A 308 2.85 -3.29 25.87
CA ALA A 308 3.43 -2.17 25.14
C ALA A 308 4.96 -2.20 25.23
N ILE A 309 5.62 -2.02 24.09
CA ILE A 309 7.05 -1.75 24.01
C ILE A 309 7.22 -0.38 23.37
N ASN A 310 7.88 0.55 24.04
CA ASN A 310 8.20 1.83 23.40
C ASN A 310 9.13 1.55 22.22
N LEU A 311 8.91 2.24 21.11
CA LEU A 311 9.69 2.00 19.91
C LEU A 311 11.19 2.15 20.17
N GLN A 312 11.61 3.13 20.98
CA GLN A 312 13.01 3.38 21.36
C GLN A 312 13.69 2.22 22.11
N ASP A 313 12.91 1.37 22.78
CA ASP A 313 13.42 0.27 23.59
C ASP A 313 13.55 -1.03 22.77
N CYS A 314 13.13 -1.03 21.51
CA CYS A 314 13.29 -2.18 20.62
C CYS A 314 14.77 -2.35 20.22
N VAL A 315 15.33 -3.51 20.59
CA VAL A 315 16.77 -3.83 20.43
C VAL A 315 17.17 -4.03 18.96
N SER A 316 16.22 -4.20 18.05
CA SER A 316 16.49 -4.41 16.63
C SER A 316 15.36 -3.83 15.74
N PRO A 317 15.69 -3.16 14.62
CA PRO A 317 14.71 -2.74 13.62
C PRO A 317 13.99 -3.92 12.96
N PHE A 318 14.53 -5.14 13.05
CA PHE A 318 13.92 -6.37 12.54
C PHE A 318 12.99 -7.04 13.56
N GLY A 319 12.82 -6.50 14.78
CA GLY A 319 12.14 -7.22 15.86
C GLY A 319 10.67 -7.58 15.60
N PHE A 320 9.99 -6.90 14.68
CA PHE A 320 8.54 -7.06 14.47
C PHE A 320 8.19 -8.12 13.42
N SER A 321 9.07 -8.35 12.46
CA SER A 321 8.89 -9.41 11.46
C SER A 321 9.50 -10.74 11.87
N TYR A 322 10.16 -10.82 13.03
CA TYR A 322 10.70 -12.07 13.57
C TYR A 322 9.86 -12.52 14.76
N ALA A 323 9.82 -13.82 15.01
CA ALA A 323 9.07 -14.39 16.10
C ALA A 323 9.57 -13.87 17.46
N ILE A 324 8.72 -13.10 18.15
CA ILE A 324 8.89 -12.79 19.56
C ILE A 324 8.24 -13.93 20.35
N PRO A 325 8.98 -14.71 21.18
CA PRO A 325 8.43 -15.87 21.84
C PRO A 325 7.17 -15.55 22.65
N GLY A 326 6.03 -16.10 22.22
CA GLY A 326 4.73 -15.95 22.89
C GLY A 326 3.98 -14.65 22.57
N TYR A 327 4.46 -13.85 21.61
CA TYR A 327 3.86 -12.55 21.30
C TYR A 327 3.64 -12.32 19.79
N LEU A 328 2.56 -11.64 19.45
CA LEU A 328 2.23 -11.16 18.10
C LEU A 328 2.24 -9.62 18.07
N PRO A 329 3.11 -8.97 17.29
CA PRO A 329 2.99 -7.54 17.01
C PRO A 329 1.72 -7.24 16.22
N VAL A 330 0.94 -6.24 16.67
CA VAL A 330 -0.37 -5.95 16.06
C VAL A 330 -0.52 -4.51 15.57
N PHE A 331 -0.22 -3.52 16.40
CA PHE A 331 -0.42 -2.12 16.06
C PHE A 331 0.60 -1.22 16.77
N MET A 332 0.80 -0.04 16.20
CA MET A 332 1.44 1.09 16.85
C MET A 332 0.38 1.93 17.57
N ASP A 333 0.65 2.31 18.80
CA ASP A 333 -0.13 3.23 19.61
C ASP A 333 0.68 4.51 19.81
N ILE A 334 0.10 5.62 19.38
CA ILE A 334 0.65 6.97 19.50
C ILE A 334 -0.20 7.73 20.51
N GLU A 335 0.42 8.17 21.60
CA GLU A 335 -0.22 9.07 22.57
C GLU A 335 -0.17 10.50 22.01
N LYS A 336 -1.34 11.12 21.83
CA LYS A 336 -1.46 12.49 21.35
C LYS A 336 -0.97 13.43 22.45
N ALA A 337 -0.10 14.38 22.09
CA ALA A 337 0.30 15.41 23.03
C ALA A 337 -0.94 16.19 23.49
N ARG A 338 -1.21 16.20 24.80
CA ARG A 338 -2.30 17.01 25.37
C ARG A 338 -2.07 18.46 24.96
N GLN A 339 -2.91 18.97 24.06
CA GLN A 339 -2.95 20.40 23.78
C GLN A 339 -3.33 21.10 25.09
N THR A 340 -2.36 21.72 25.76
CA THR A 340 -2.66 22.71 26.79
C THR A 340 -3.39 23.84 26.10
N VAL A 341 -4.71 23.88 26.25
CA VAL A 341 -5.54 25.02 25.89
C VAL A 341 -5.02 26.19 26.72
N VAL A 342 -4.34 27.15 26.05
CA VAL A 342 -3.89 28.41 26.67
C VAL A 342 -5.00 29.43 26.57
#